data_AF-A0A7S3E9G6-F1
#
_entry.id   AF-A0A7S3E9G6-F1
#
_cell.length_a   1.000
_cell.length_b   1.000
_cell.length_c   1.000
_cell.angle_alpha   90.00
_cell.angle_beta   90.00
_cell.angle_gamma   90.00
#
_symmetry.space_group_name_H-M   'P 1'
#
loop_
_entity.id
_entity.type
_entity.pdbx_description
1 polymer ?
#
loop_
_entity_poly.entity_id
_entity_poly.type
_entity_poly.pdbx_seq_one_letter_code
_entity_poly.pdbx_strand_id
1 'polypeptide(L)'
;MDSEAVASFYNERVNDRTERRTSRILRMRNFNNWVKAVLIQLHTRPNYSVLDLACGKGGDLLKWDSAGVTLYVGCDIARVSLEQAIERYQKMRQVKFDAMFLHGGCFSARGE
;
A
#
# COMPACT_ATOMS: atom_id res chain seq x y z
N MET A 1 11.00 6.29 18.47
CA MET A 1 11.18 6.84 17.11
C MET A 1 10.00 7.76 16.87
N ASP A 2 10.23 9.04 16.58
CA ASP A 2 9.13 10.02 16.51
C ASP A 2 8.22 9.74 15.30
N SER A 3 6.99 9.34 15.60
CA SER A 3 5.94 9.03 14.64
C SER A 3 5.61 10.22 13.74
N GLU A 4 5.71 11.45 14.24
CA GLU A 4 5.43 12.66 13.46
C GLU A 4 6.55 12.95 12.46
N ALA A 5 7.81 12.82 12.86
CA ALA A 5 8.96 12.95 11.97
C ALA A 5 8.92 11.94 10.80
N VAL A 6 8.50 10.70 11.08
CA VAL A 6 8.31 9.67 10.04
C VAL A 6 7.18 10.07 9.08
N ALA A 7 6.04 10.52 9.59
CA ALA A 7 4.92 10.94 8.75
C ALA A 7 5.29 12.13 7.84
N SER A 8 6.00 13.14 8.36
CA SER A 8 6.44 14.30 7.56
C SER A 8 7.36 13.90 6.41
N PHE A 9 8.34 13.04 6.67
CA PHE A 9 9.27 12.56 5.64
C PHE A 9 8.58 11.89 4.44
N TYR A 10 7.47 11.18 4.69
CA TYR A 10 6.70 10.56 3.61
C TYR A 10 5.75 11.55 2.91
N ASN A 11 5.20 12.52 3.63
CA ASN A 11 4.31 13.54 3.08
C ASN A 11 5.04 14.48 2.10
N GLU A 12 6.29 14.83 2.39
CA GLU A 12 7.10 15.74 1.54
C GLU A 12 7.52 15.10 0.20
N ARG A 13 7.49 13.77 0.10
CA ARG A 13 7.83 13.05 -1.14
C ARG A 13 6.66 13.00 -2.11
N VAL A 14 6.52 14.07 -2.91
CA VAL A 14 5.77 14.09 -4.16
C VAL A 14 6.50 13.23 -5.19
N ASN A 15 6.23 11.93 -5.19
CA ASN A 15 6.84 11.01 -6.16
C ASN A 15 6.04 11.04 -7.46
N ASP A 16 6.54 11.78 -8.45
CA ASP A 16 6.02 11.70 -9.82
C ASP A 16 6.29 10.29 -10.41
N ARG A 17 5.28 9.71 -11.06
CA ARG A 17 5.41 8.40 -11.73
C ARG A 17 6.36 8.47 -12.93
N THR A 18 6.51 9.64 -13.54
CA THR A 18 7.39 9.85 -14.69
C THR A 18 8.87 9.73 -14.28
N GLU A 19 9.26 10.38 -13.18
CA GLU A 19 10.62 10.25 -12.60
C GLU A 19 10.94 8.83 -12.11
N ARG A 20 9.93 8.04 -11.74
CA ARG A 20 10.17 6.64 -11.35
C ARG A 20 10.76 5.81 -12.49
N ARG A 21 10.34 6.05 -13.73
CA ARG A 21 10.79 5.29 -14.91
C ARG A 21 12.24 5.57 -15.28
N THR A 22 12.81 6.66 -14.81
CA THR A 22 14.22 7.04 -15.05
C THR A 22 15.11 6.79 -13.83
N SER A 23 14.54 6.31 -12.71
CA SER A 23 15.31 6.07 -11.48
C SER A 23 16.37 4.97 -11.62
N ARG A 24 17.56 5.20 -11.05
CA ARG A 24 18.68 4.24 -11.04
C ARG A 24 18.31 2.86 -10.48
N ILE A 25 17.32 2.81 -9.58
CA ILE A 25 16.87 1.59 -8.91
C ILE A 25 15.63 0.95 -9.54
N LEU A 26 15.23 1.34 -10.76
CA LEU A 26 14.03 0.82 -11.42
C LEU A 26 13.99 -0.71 -11.48
N ARG A 27 15.11 -1.35 -11.84
CA ARG A 27 15.20 -2.81 -11.94
C ARG A 27 14.95 -3.49 -10.60
N MET A 28 15.55 -2.96 -9.52
CA MET A 28 15.34 -3.47 -8.16
C MET A 28 13.88 -3.28 -7.71
N ARG A 29 13.27 -2.14 -8.02
CA ARG A 29 11.83 -1.91 -7.71
C ARG A 29 10.93 -2.89 -8.45
N ASN A 30 11.22 -3.20 -9.71
CA ASN A 30 10.47 -4.18 -10.49
C ASN A 30 10.65 -5.59 -9.90
N PHE A 31 11.87 -5.97 -9.53
CA PHE A 31 12.14 -7.23 -8.84
C PHE A 31 11.37 -7.33 -7.52
N ASN A 32 11.43 -6.30 -6.66
CA ASN A 32 10.69 -6.28 -5.40
C ASN A 32 9.18 -6.37 -5.62
N ASN A 33 8.64 -5.73 -6.66
CA ASN A 33 7.22 -5.85 -7.03
C ASN A 33 6.86 -7.27 -7.48
N TRP A 34 7.74 -7.95 -8.23
CA TRP A 34 7.54 -9.33 -8.63
C TRP A 34 7.55 -10.28 -7.43
N VAL A 35 8.53 -10.16 -6.52
CA VAL A 35 8.59 -10.95 -5.29
C VAL A 35 7.31 -10.79 -4.47
N LYS A 36 6.82 -9.56 -4.29
CA LYS A 36 5.54 -9.31 -3.59
C LYS A 36 4.36 -9.99 -4.27
N ALA A 37 4.28 -9.95 -5.60
CA ALA A 37 3.20 -10.61 -6.34
C ALA A 37 3.22 -12.13 -6.14
N VAL A 38 4.41 -12.74 -6.21
CA VAL A 38 4.59 -14.17 -5.95
C VAL A 38 4.15 -14.52 -4.52
N LEU A 39 4.63 -13.78 -3.51
CA LEU A 39 4.28 -14.05 -2.11
C LEU A 39 2.78 -13.91 -1.84
N ILE A 40 2.15 -12.86 -2.35
CA ILE A 40 0.70 -12.67 -2.21
C ILE A 40 -0.06 -13.84 -2.83
N GLN A 41 0.31 -14.25 -4.05
CA GLN A 41 -0.36 -15.34 -4.75
C GLN A 41 -0.15 -16.72 -4.09
N LEU A 42 1.02 -16.95 -3.49
CA LEU A 42 1.33 -18.21 -2.80
C LEU A 42 0.62 -18.35 -1.46
N HIS A 43 0.42 -17.23 -0.74
CA HIS A 43 -0.06 -17.25 0.65
C HIS A 43 -1.47 -16.72 0.83
N THR A 44 -2.15 -16.31 -0.25
CA THR A 44 -3.53 -15.83 -0.22
C THR A 44 -4.41 -16.74 -1.05
N ARG A 45 -5.65 -16.95 -0.59
CA ARG A 45 -6.68 -17.64 -1.36
C ARG A 45 -7.82 -16.67 -1.66
N PRO A 46 -8.61 -16.91 -2.72
CA PRO A 46 -9.80 -16.13 -2.99
C PRO A 46 -10.72 -16.07 -1.76
N ASN A 47 -11.44 -14.95 -1.63
CA ASN A 47 -12.37 -14.64 -0.54
C ASN A 47 -11.73 -14.36 0.83
N TYR A 48 -10.41 -14.21 0.91
CA TYR A 48 -9.76 -13.77 2.13
C TYR A 48 -10.01 -12.27 2.39
N SER A 49 -10.01 -11.90 3.66
CA SER A 49 -9.88 -10.51 4.10
C SER A 49 -8.43 -10.24 4.48
N VAL A 50 -7.91 -9.08 4.08
CA VAL A 50 -6.49 -8.74 4.25
C VAL A 50 -6.32 -7.43 5.01
N LEU A 51 -5.37 -7.43 5.93
CA LEU A 51 -4.84 -6.24 6.58
C LEU A 51 -3.44 -5.94 6.02
N ASP A 52 -3.28 -4.79 5.38
CA ASP A 52 -2.04 -4.32 4.77
C ASP A 52 -1.46 -3.18 5.64
N LEU A 53 -0.46 -3.52 6.45
CA LEU A 53 0.19 -2.60 7.39
C LEU A 53 1.29 -1.80 6.67
N ALA A 54 1.35 -0.50 6.93
CA ALA A 54 2.20 0.44 6.20
C ALA A 54 1.98 0.33 4.68
N CYS A 55 0.70 0.34 4.27
CA CYS A 55 0.28 0.12 2.88
C CYS A 55 0.78 1.20 1.90
N GLY A 56 1.24 2.33 2.45
CA GLY A 56 1.73 3.48 1.71
C GLY A 56 0.70 3.95 0.69
N LYS A 57 1.19 4.22 -0.52
CA LYS A 57 0.42 4.80 -1.64
C LYS A 57 -0.38 3.75 -2.44
N GLY A 58 -0.73 2.61 -1.84
CA GLY A 58 -1.48 1.53 -2.48
C GLY A 58 -0.73 0.81 -3.61
N GLY A 59 0.57 0.53 -3.42
CA GLY A 59 1.41 -0.10 -4.44
C GLY A 59 1.01 -1.53 -4.81
N ASP A 60 0.31 -2.21 -3.90
CA ASP A 60 -0.03 -3.62 -3.99
C ASP A 60 -1.52 -3.90 -4.23
N LEU A 61 -2.37 -2.87 -4.36
CA LEU A 61 -3.82 -3.00 -4.60
C LEU A 61 -4.17 -3.91 -5.79
N LEU A 62 -3.45 -3.79 -6.91
CA LEU A 62 -3.67 -4.65 -8.09
C LEU A 62 -3.28 -6.12 -7.83
N LYS A 63 -2.32 -6.36 -6.93
CA LYS A 63 -1.92 -7.72 -6.54
C LYS A 63 -3.01 -8.35 -5.68
N TRP A 64 -3.59 -7.58 -4.76
CA TRP A 64 -4.71 -8.01 -3.95
C TRP A 64 -5.97 -8.28 -4.77
N ASP A 65 -6.28 -7.43 -5.76
CA ASP A 65 -7.37 -7.67 -6.72
C ASP A 65 -7.15 -8.97 -7.51
N SER A 66 -5.92 -9.18 -8.00
CA SER A 66 -5.54 -10.41 -8.71
C SER A 66 -5.62 -11.66 -7.84
N ALA A 67 -5.36 -11.54 -6.53
CA ALA A 67 -5.48 -12.64 -5.58
C ALA A 67 -6.94 -13.00 -5.24
N GLY A 68 -7.91 -12.17 -5.64
CA GLY A 68 -9.33 -12.43 -5.44
C GLY A 68 -9.79 -12.28 -3.99
N VAL A 69 -9.18 -11.37 -3.24
CA VAL A 69 -9.62 -11.02 -1.87
C VAL A 69 -11.02 -10.39 -1.93
N THR A 70 -11.75 -10.38 -0.81
CA THR A 70 -13.08 -9.75 -0.70
C THR A 70 -13.06 -8.47 0.11
N LEU A 71 -12.12 -8.34 1.06
CA LEU A 71 -11.95 -7.14 1.87
C LEU A 71 -10.46 -6.80 1.98
N TYR A 72 -10.14 -5.53 1.77
CA TYR A 72 -8.82 -4.94 1.97
C TYR A 72 -8.90 -3.85 3.03
N VAL A 73 -8.04 -3.93 4.04
CA VAL A 73 -7.86 -2.87 5.04
C VAL A 73 -6.42 -2.37 4.97
N GLY A 74 -6.22 -1.15 4.49
CA GLY A 74 -4.90 -0.50 4.47
C GLY A 74 -4.69 0.37 5.70
N CYS A 75 -3.57 0.20 6.40
CA CYS A 75 -3.14 1.06 7.51
C CYS A 75 -1.85 1.79 7.12
N ASP A 76 -1.80 3.10 7.34
CA ASP A 76 -0.54 3.86 7.22
C ASP A 76 -0.53 5.08 8.14
N ILE A 77 0.68 5.47 8.55
CA ILE A 77 0.92 6.64 9.40
C ILE A 77 0.95 7.94 8.60
N ALA A 78 1.28 7.88 7.32
CA ALA A 78 1.34 9.04 6.45
C ALA A 78 -0.02 9.26 5.78
N ARG A 79 -0.81 10.22 6.30
CA ARG A 79 -2.12 10.59 5.73
C ARG A 79 -2.10 10.84 4.22
N VAL A 80 -1.10 11.54 3.70
CA VAL A 80 -0.99 11.81 2.25
C VAL A 80 -0.80 10.52 1.45
N SER A 81 -0.11 9.52 2.01
CA SER A 81 0.03 8.22 1.37
C SER A 81 -1.32 7.49 1.29
N LEU A 82 -2.14 7.56 2.34
CA LEU A 82 -3.49 6.99 2.33
C LEU A 82 -4.42 7.69 1.33
N GLU A 83 -4.40 9.02 1.29
CA GLU A 83 -5.17 9.79 0.30
C GLU A 83 -4.82 9.33 -1.13
N GLN A 84 -3.53 9.15 -1.42
CA GLN A 84 -3.06 8.63 -2.72
C GLN A 84 -3.46 7.17 -2.96
N ALA A 85 -3.52 6.34 -1.92
CA ALA A 85 -3.99 4.97 -2.01
C ALA A 85 -5.49 4.89 -2.30
N ILE A 86 -6.30 5.73 -1.63
CA ILE A 86 -7.75 5.87 -1.84
C ILE A 86 -8.01 6.29 -3.29
N GLU A 87 -7.36 7.36 -3.77
CA GLU A 87 -7.49 7.80 -5.16
C GLU A 87 -7.13 6.68 -6.14
N ARG A 88 -6.07 5.92 -5.84
CA ARG A 88 -5.64 4.83 -6.70
C ARG A 88 -6.68 3.72 -6.76
N TYR A 89 -7.26 3.35 -5.63
CA TYR A 89 -8.33 2.37 -5.55
C TYR A 89 -9.57 2.84 -6.33
N GLN A 90 -9.99 4.10 -6.16
CA GLN A 90 -11.13 4.68 -6.89
C GLN A 90 -10.92 4.71 -8.42
N LYS A 91 -9.67 4.83 -8.88
CA LYS A 91 -9.32 4.82 -10.31
C LYS A 91 -9.23 3.41 -10.90
N MET A 92 -9.23 2.35 -10.09
CA MET A 92 -9.23 0.97 -10.58
C MET A 92 -10.61 0.62 -11.14
N ARG A 93 -10.64 -0.05 -12.30
CA ARG A 93 -11.88 -0.51 -12.92
C ARG A 93 -12.16 -1.95 -12.50
N GLN A 94 -13.41 -2.27 -12.20
CA GLN A 94 -13.87 -3.64 -11.90
C GLN A 94 -13.15 -4.30 -10.71
N VAL A 95 -12.88 -3.54 -9.66
CA VAL A 95 -12.27 -4.08 -8.42
C VAL A 95 -13.23 -5.10 -7.78
N LYS A 96 -12.68 -6.21 -7.30
CA LYS A 96 -13.44 -7.35 -6.77
C LYS A 96 -13.52 -7.39 -5.24
N PHE A 97 -13.01 -6.38 -4.56
CA PHE A 97 -12.95 -6.29 -3.11
C PHE A 97 -13.42 -4.93 -2.60
N ASP A 98 -13.98 -4.90 -1.39
CA ASP A 98 -14.24 -3.66 -0.65
C ASP A 98 -12.97 -3.17 0.05
N ALA A 99 -12.76 -1.85 0.12
CA ALA A 99 -11.57 -1.27 0.73
C ALA A 99 -11.90 -0.30 1.88
N MET A 100 -11.17 -0.45 2.99
CA MET A 100 -11.14 0.49 4.10
C MET A 100 -9.71 0.98 4.33
N PHE A 101 -9.56 2.27 4.66
CA PHE A 101 -8.26 2.89 4.90
C PHE A 101 -8.25 3.52 6.30
N LEU A 102 -7.25 3.14 7.10
CA LEU A 102 -7.10 3.54 8.49
C LEU A 102 -5.82 4.38 8.65
N HIS A 103 -5.98 5.62 9.08
CA HIS A 103 -4.86 6.48 9.44
C HIS A 103 -4.44 6.21 10.89
N GLY A 104 -3.20 5.79 11.09
CA GLY A 104 -2.68 5.54 12.43
C GLY A 104 -1.30 4.88 12.44
N GLY A 105 -0.64 4.95 13.61
CA GLY A 105 0.60 4.21 13.85
C GLY A 105 0.32 2.72 13.94
N CYS A 106 0.65 1.97 12.89
CA CYS A 106 0.34 0.53 12.81
C CYS A 106 1.13 -0.34 13.81
N PHE A 107 2.10 0.24 14.54
CA PHE A 107 2.96 -0.45 15.51
C PHE A 107 3.06 0.29 16.86
N SER A 108 2.29 1.38 17.03
CA SER A 108 2.26 2.13 18.28
C SER A 108 1.37 1.39 19.27
N ALA A 109 1.96 0.81 20.32
CA ALA A 109 1.16 0.31 21.43
C ALA A 109 0.42 1.50 22.08
N ARG A 110 -0.91 1.41 22.24
CA ARG A 110 -1.59 2.24 23.23
C ARG A 110 -1.21 1.71 24.59
N GLY A 111 -0.42 2.46 25.34
CA GLY A 111 0.02 2.08 26.67
C GLY A 111 0.93 3.14 27.26
N GLU A 112 0.37 4.32 27.52
CA GLU A 112 0.49 5.14 28.75
C GLU A 112 -0.42 6.37 28.62
#